data_AF-A0A2T4UZD9-F1
#
_entry.id   AF-A0A2T4UZD9-F1
#
_cell.length_a   1.000
_cell.length_b   1.000
_cell.length_c   1.000
_cell.angle_alpha   90.00
_cell.angle_beta   90.00
_cell.angle_gamma   90.00
#
_symmetry.space_group_name_H-M   'P 1'
#
loop_
_entity.id
_entity.type
_entity.pdbx_description
1 polymer ?
#
loop_
_entity_poly.entity_id
_entity_poly.type
_entity_poly.pdbx_seq_one_letter_code
_entity_poly.pdbx_strand_id
1 'polypeptide(L)'
;DHVREVVCEDSLGIAAELEAAMATHVDTYVDEWAATLADPDRLRRFRSFVNAPDTADPRVSTVRERGQIRPAGSDERSDGPVLVAGTTIPVGPVSVVGRRRRWRRPLPLR
;
A
#
# COMPACT_ATOMS: atom_id res chain seq x y z
N ASP A 1 -13.52 -5.98 -44.06
CA ASP A 1 -12.78 -5.13 -45.02
C ASP A 1 -12.68 -3.67 -44.61
N HIS A 2 -13.77 -3.02 -44.18
CA HIS A 2 -13.75 -1.59 -43.84
C HIS A 2 -12.67 -1.15 -42.82
N VAL A 3 -12.42 -1.91 -41.75
CA VAL A 3 -11.34 -1.58 -40.78
C VAL A 3 -9.95 -1.53 -41.46
N ARG A 4 -9.70 -2.42 -42.41
CA ARG A 4 -8.44 -2.43 -43.16
C ARG A 4 -8.32 -1.16 -44.02
N GLU A 5 -9.41 -0.73 -44.63
CA GLU A 5 -9.46 0.49 -45.44
C GLU A 5 -9.18 1.74 -44.59
N VAL A 6 -9.77 1.82 -43.40
CA VAL A 6 -9.54 2.93 -42.47
C VAL A 6 -8.10 2.94 -41.94
N VAL A 7 -7.56 1.78 -41.55
CA VAL A 7 -6.25 1.69 -40.89
C VAL A 7 -5.09 1.67 -41.89
N CYS A 8 -5.21 0.93 -42.99
CA CYS A 8 -4.13 0.76 -43.96
C CYS A 8 -4.16 1.76 -45.11
N GLU A 9 -5.35 2.22 -45.52
CA GLU A 9 -5.51 3.08 -46.69
C GLU A 9 -5.90 4.52 -46.31
N ASP A 10 -5.94 4.86 -45.01
CA ASP A 10 -6.35 6.16 -44.45
C ASP A 10 -7.63 6.71 -45.10
N SER A 11 -8.64 5.86 -45.28
CA SER A 11 -9.86 6.24 -46.01
C SER A 11 -10.66 7.37 -45.35
N LEU A 12 -10.36 7.70 -44.09
CA LEU A 12 -10.94 8.82 -43.36
C LEU A 12 -10.08 10.10 -43.44
N GLY A 13 -8.83 10.01 -43.89
CA GLY A 13 -7.90 11.14 -44.02
C GLY A 13 -7.44 11.74 -42.69
N ILE A 14 -7.47 10.96 -41.60
CA ILE A 14 -7.17 11.43 -40.23
C ILE A 14 -5.87 10.86 -39.67
N ALA A 15 -5.16 10.00 -40.40
CA ALA A 15 -3.96 9.35 -39.88
C ALA A 15 -2.91 10.36 -39.41
N ALA A 16 -2.65 11.43 -40.18
CA ALA A 16 -1.67 12.45 -39.81
C ALA A 16 -2.03 13.19 -38.50
N GLU A 17 -3.31 13.44 -38.25
CA GLU A 17 -3.79 14.07 -37.01
C GLU A 17 -3.62 13.12 -35.82
N LEU A 18 -3.97 11.85 -35.99
CA LEU A 18 -3.80 10.84 -34.95
C LEU A 18 -2.33 10.60 -34.60
N GLU A 19 -1.43 10.59 -35.59
CA GLU A 19 0.02 10.51 -35.37
C GLU A 19 0.53 11.72 -34.58
N ALA A 20 0.07 12.93 -34.91
CA ALA A 20 0.43 14.13 -34.16
C ALA A 20 -0.07 14.10 -32.70
N ALA A 21 -1.28 13.58 -32.47
CA ALA A 21 -1.85 13.40 -31.13
C ALA A 21 -1.04 12.37 -30.32
N MET A 22 -0.66 11.25 -30.95
CA MET A 22 0.19 10.23 -30.31
C MET A 22 1.60 10.74 -30.00
N ALA A 23 2.22 11.47 -30.93
CA ALA A 23 3.52 12.09 -30.69
C ALA A 23 3.47 13.04 -29.47
N THR A 24 2.45 13.90 -29.41
CA THR A 24 2.24 14.78 -28.26
C THR A 24 2.05 14.00 -26.96
N HIS A 25 1.27 12.91 -26.99
CA HIS A 25 1.04 12.07 -25.81
C HIS A 25 2.35 11.44 -25.32
N VAL A 26 3.15 10.87 -26.23
CA VAL A 26 4.44 10.25 -25.88
C VAL A 26 5.44 11.27 -25.36
N ASP A 27 5.55 12.42 -26.02
CA ASP A 27 6.50 13.48 -25.64
C ASP A 27 6.20 14.09 -24.26
N THR A 28 4.93 14.06 -23.86
CA THR A 28 4.47 14.64 -22.59
C THR A 28 4.21 13.59 -21.50
N TYR A 29 4.28 12.30 -21.83
CA TYR A 29 4.05 11.23 -20.87
C TYR A 29 5.17 11.21 -19.82
N VAL A 30 4.77 11.09 -18.56
CA VAL A 30 5.67 10.92 -17.42
C VAL A 30 5.22 9.70 -16.62
N ASP A 31 6.17 8.81 -16.34
CA ASP A 31 5.95 7.69 -15.41
C ASP A 31 6.14 8.17 -13.97
N GLU A 32 5.02 8.32 -13.26
CA GLU A 32 4.98 8.73 -11.86
C GLU A 32 5.72 7.76 -10.93
N TRP A 33 5.81 6.47 -11.28
CA TRP A 33 6.56 5.50 -10.49
C TRP A 33 8.05 5.69 -10.69
N ALA A 34 8.51 5.84 -11.92
CA ALA A 34 9.91 6.17 -12.19
C ALA A 34 10.32 7.49 -11.50
N ALA A 35 9.46 8.52 -11.58
CA ALA A 35 9.68 9.79 -10.89
C ALA A 35 9.74 9.63 -9.36
N THR A 36 8.90 8.76 -8.79
CA THR A 36 8.91 8.43 -7.36
C THR A 36 10.18 7.68 -6.94
N LEU A 37 10.66 6.76 -7.77
CA LEU A 37 11.91 6.03 -7.51
C LEU A 37 13.15 6.94 -7.60
N ALA A 38 13.11 7.96 -8.45
CA ALA A 38 14.21 8.92 -8.62
C ALA A 38 14.29 9.99 -7.49
N ASP A 39 13.22 10.17 -6.71
CA ASP A 39 13.15 11.13 -5.61
C ASP A 39 13.23 10.42 -4.25
N PRO A 40 14.37 10.47 -3.54
CA PRO A 40 14.54 9.80 -2.25
C PRO A 40 13.54 10.25 -1.19
N ASP A 41 13.09 11.51 -1.22
CA ASP A 41 12.13 12.02 -0.26
C ASP A 41 10.72 11.50 -0.53
N ARG A 42 10.36 11.28 -1.81
CA ARG A 42 9.14 10.53 -2.17
C ARG A 42 9.25 9.06 -1.76
N LEU A 43 10.38 8.42 -2.04
CA LEU A 43 10.58 7.01 -1.74
C LEU A 43 10.49 6.71 -0.24
N ARG A 44 10.99 7.60 0.61
CA ARG A 44 10.93 7.49 2.09
C ARG A 44 9.51 7.39 2.65
N ARG A 45 8.47 7.78 1.89
CA ARG A 45 7.07 7.65 2.30
C ARG A 45 6.56 6.21 2.24
N PHE A 46 7.24 5.31 1.52
CA PHE A 46 6.81 3.93 1.30
C PHE A 46 7.40 2.90 2.29
N ARG A 47 7.95 3.34 3.43
CA ARG A 47 8.41 2.44 4.51
C ARG A 47 7.27 2.00 5.43
N SER A 48 7.35 0.80 5.98
CA SER A 48 6.32 0.23 6.86
C SER A 48 6.10 1.04 8.15
N PHE A 49 7.17 1.52 8.79
CA PHE A 49 7.06 2.28 10.05
C PHE A 49 7.94 3.53 10.05
N VAL A 50 7.34 4.65 10.47
CA VAL A 50 8.05 5.93 10.61
C VAL A 50 9.11 5.87 11.73
N ASN A 51 8.77 5.20 12.84
CA ASN A 51 9.58 5.14 14.06
C ASN A 51 10.56 3.97 14.10
N ALA A 52 10.45 3.03 13.16
CA ALA A 52 11.28 1.84 13.07
C ALA A 52 11.61 1.54 11.60
N PRO A 53 12.37 2.43 10.92
CA PRO A 53 12.63 2.35 9.49
C PRO A 53 13.27 1.05 9.03
N ASP A 54 14.13 0.46 9.86
CA ASP A 54 14.90 -0.74 9.54
C ASP A 54 14.19 -2.03 9.96
N THR A 55 13.00 -1.92 10.56
CA THR A 55 12.19 -3.07 10.99
C THR A 55 11.18 -3.41 9.91
N ALA A 56 11.36 -4.58 9.28
CA ALA A 56 10.37 -5.14 8.37
C ALA A 56 9.05 -5.42 9.12
N ASP A 57 7.92 -5.23 8.45
CA ASP A 57 6.62 -5.61 9.02
C ASP A 57 6.48 -7.15 9.00
N PRO A 58 6.46 -7.83 10.16
CA PRO A 58 6.35 -9.29 10.22
C PRO A 58 5.02 -9.80 9.64
N ARG A 59 4.01 -8.93 9.48
CA ARG A 59 2.71 -9.29 8.90
C ARG A 59 2.71 -9.36 7.37
N VAL A 60 3.72 -8.77 6.73
CA VAL A 60 3.89 -8.86 5.27
C VAL A 60 4.70 -10.11 4.97
N SER A 61 4.00 -11.22 4.72
CA SER A 61 4.62 -12.46 4.25
C SER A 61 4.34 -12.70 2.76
N THR A 62 5.33 -13.24 2.07
CA THR A 62 5.26 -13.52 0.63
C THR A 62 5.59 -14.97 0.33
N VAL A 63 4.91 -15.55 -0.65
CA VAL A 63 5.15 -16.91 -1.15
C VAL A 63 5.47 -16.86 -2.64
N ARG A 64 6.18 -17.88 -3.14
CA ARG A 64 6.42 -18.03 -4.58
C ARG A 64 5.37 -18.94 -5.20
N GLU A 65 4.70 -18.46 -6.23
CA GLU A 65 3.73 -19.23 -7.01
C GLU A 65 4.05 -19.08 -8.50
N ARG A 66 4.26 -20.21 -9.19
CA ARG A 66 4.65 -20.26 -10.61
C ARG A 66 5.84 -19.34 -10.96
N GLY A 67 6.81 -19.24 -10.05
CA GLY A 67 8.01 -18.41 -10.22
C GLY A 67 7.84 -16.92 -9.88
N GLN A 68 6.64 -16.46 -9.53
CA GLN A 68 6.37 -15.06 -9.15
C GLN A 68 6.19 -14.93 -7.64
N ILE A 69 6.62 -13.81 -7.06
CA ILE A 69 6.37 -13.48 -5.65
C ILE A 69 4.94 -12.95 -5.54
N ARG A 70 4.16 -13.50 -4.62
CA ARG A 70 2.84 -12.95 -4.24
C ARG A 70 2.71 -12.82 -2.73
N PRO A 71 1.78 -11.99 -2.23
CA PRO A 71 1.41 -12.00 -0.81
C PRO A 71 0.89 -13.39 -0.39
N ALA A 72 1.26 -13.86 0.80
CA ALA A 72 0.75 -15.12 1.33
C ALA A 72 -0.76 -15.04 1.63
N GLY A 73 -1.47 -16.11 1.32
CA GLY A 73 -2.89 -16.28 1.61
C GLY A 73 -3.15 -16.37 3.12
N SER A 74 -4.42 -16.41 3.52
CA SER A 74 -4.80 -16.56 4.94
C SER A 74 -4.21 -17.83 5.55
N ASP A 75 -4.26 -18.93 4.82
CA ASP A 75 -3.90 -20.27 5.32
C ASP A 75 -2.38 -20.50 5.28
N GLU A 76 -1.67 -19.64 4.54
CA GLU A 76 -0.22 -19.64 4.40
C GLU A 76 0.46 -18.68 5.39
N ARG A 77 -0.32 -17.83 6.08
CA ARG A 77 0.17 -16.91 7.12
C ARG A 77 0.24 -17.62 8.48
N SER A 78 1.41 -17.60 9.11
CA SER A 78 1.60 -18.15 10.45
C SER A 78 0.94 -17.31 11.54
N ASP A 79 0.83 -16.00 11.30
CA ASP A 79 0.06 -15.07 12.13
C ASP A 79 -1.37 -15.04 11.59
N GLY A 80 -2.33 -15.56 12.36
CA GLY A 80 -3.75 -15.60 11.99
C GLY A 80 -4.34 -14.23 11.58
N PRO A 81 -5.60 -14.19 11.11
CA PRO A 81 -6.18 -12.97 10.56
C PRO A 81 -6.10 -11.78 11.54
N VAL A 82 -5.73 -10.61 11.02
CA VAL A 82 -5.71 -9.36 11.78
C VAL A 82 -7.15 -8.95 12.08
N LEU A 83 -7.58 -9.18 13.31
CA LEU A 83 -8.82 -8.63 13.83
C LEU A 83 -8.59 -7.15 14.12
N VAL A 84 -8.90 -6.28 13.16
CA VAL A 84 -8.98 -4.84 13.43
C VAL A 84 -10.25 -4.60 14.26
N ALA A 85 -10.09 -4.66 15.58
CA ALA A 85 -11.04 -4.22 16.59
C ALA A 85 -12.48 -4.79 16.48
N GLY A 86 -12.66 -6.11 16.34
CA GLY A 86 -14.00 -6.72 16.35
C GLY A 86 -15.00 -6.05 15.39
N THR A 87 -16.30 -6.17 15.63
CA THR A 87 -17.33 -5.47 14.83
C THR A 87 -17.59 -4.02 15.26
N THR A 88 -16.89 -3.55 16.30
CA THR A 88 -17.18 -2.24 16.91
C THR A 88 -15.90 -1.57 17.41
N ILE A 89 -15.52 -0.46 16.77
CA ILE A 89 -14.49 0.47 17.26
C ILE A 89 -15.18 1.43 18.25
N PRO A 90 -14.85 1.42 19.55
CA PRO A 90 -15.42 2.38 20.47
C PRO A 90 -14.82 3.77 20.20
N VAL A 91 -15.68 4.71 19.78
CA VAL A 91 -15.37 6.14 19.67
C VAL A 91 -15.89 6.86 20.91
N GLY A 92 -15.00 7.25 21.83
CA GLY A 92 -15.35 8.01 23.05
C GLY A 92 -14.15 8.20 23.99
N PRO A 93 -14.15 9.24 24.86
CA PRO A 93 -12.97 9.60 25.63
C PRO A 93 -12.62 8.53 26.67
N VAL A 94 -11.39 8.03 26.61
CA VAL A 94 -10.82 7.17 27.64
C VAL A 94 -10.64 7.98 28.92
N SER A 95 -11.58 7.84 29.86
CA SER A 95 -11.36 8.24 31.25
C SER A 95 -10.51 7.19 31.95
N VAL A 96 -9.18 7.35 31.94
CA VAL A 96 -8.33 6.61 32.90
C VAL A 96 -8.55 7.22 34.28
N VAL A 97 -9.51 6.70 35.03
CA VAL A 97 -9.56 6.83 36.49
C VAL A 97 -9.41 5.45 37.08
N GLY A 98 -8.24 5.17 37.65
CA GLY A 98 -7.95 3.89 38.28
C GLY A 98 -6.64 3.91 39.04
N ARG A 99 -6.62 4.66 40.15
CA ARG A 99 -5.52 4.73 41.12
C ARG A 99 -4.98 3.33 41.43
N ARG A 100 -3.66 3.14 41.33
CA ARG A 100 -2.94 1.96 41.83
C ARG A 100 -3.25 1.80 43.32
N ARG A 101 -4.09 0.83 43.69
CA ARG A 101 -4.20 0.39 45.10
C ARG A 101 -2.96 -0.43 45.44
N ARG A 102 -2.00 0.22 46.07
CA ARG A 102 -0.82 -0.39 46.68
C ARG A 102 -1.28 -1.06 47.99
N TRP A 103 -1.45 -2.38 48.01
CA TRP A 103 -1.66 -3.13 49.25
C TRP A 103 -0.38 -3.07 50.09
N ARG A 104 -0.39 -2.30 51.19
CA ARG A 104 0.64 -2.39 52.24
C ARG A 104 0.11 -3.29 53.35
N ARG A 105 0.85 -4.37 53.63
CA ARG A 105 0.63 -5.25 54.78
C ARG A 105 0.81 -4.46 56.08
N PRO A 106 0.00 -4.65 57.13
CA PRO A 106 0.32 -4.11 58.45
C PRO A 106 1.43 -4.96 59.11
N LEU A 107 2.46 -4.30 59.63
CA LEU A 107 3.44 -4.88 60.57
C LEU A 107 2.95 -4.64 62.01
N PRO A 108 3.37 -5.47 62.99
CA PRO A 108 2.66 -5.64 64.25
C PRO A 108 3.00 -4.58 65.32
N LEU A 109 2.16 -4.64 66.36
CA LEU A 109 2.01 -3.84 67.58
C LEU A 109 3.28 -3.34 68.28
N ARG A 110 3.13 -2.18 68.95
CA ARG A 110 3.56 -1.98 70.34
C ARG A 110 2.45 -1.27 71.11
#